data_AF-I5C9F3-F1
#
_entry.id   AF-I5C9F3-F1
#
_cell.length_a   1.000
_cell.length_b   1.000
_cell.length_c   1.000
_cell.angle_alpha   90.00
_cell.angle_beta   90.00
_cell.angle_gamma   90.00
#
_symmetry.space_group_name_H-M   'P 1'
#
loop_
_entity.id
_entity.type
_entity.pdbx_description
1 polymer ?
#
loop_
_entity_poly.entity_id
_entity_poly.type
_entity_poly.pdbx_seq_one_letter_code
_entity_poly.pdbx_strand_id
1 'polypeptide(L)'
;MNDRFVRPDGSLQLDAPNFDRALNFRSDTYDLGFNVVFRSDNGRLLSERAFIAPYFTLGAGLMLYDLRTDMRDDAGNPYDFSDPNLVQNRVFETRLADFQTEQVPNDGYAFYLNAGLGVRFRLNARFELFAQTDIMRAFSDQLDGVGGTFRESYASEFEAFLASPGTGGAGIEPGARRGDPDLRQDWVLFHGIGLKYSFGAQRNDFRAPKLSTPRPSYLEARGDIERARDEAERAQARREREKAAADSLERAQLLEQMASARGQQERVVNHFYIETPDYAQLDRMDEQMQRLMWQQEIDRRERQKLANKQEATQNSALLTTFGTQREQLRRDTLLVAQERDSSLKATEDRVLELRYAQYRLEQEELRLDAEIDSLRALAAGPVTPVMGRSSLTRAETAAVDRRALAKEMEAICCVRVLDGIRRPRAA
;
A
#
# COMPACT_ATOMS: atom_id res chain seq x y z
N MET A 1 18.41 -3.94 4.95
CA MET A 1 19.36 -5.07 5.03
C MET A 1 20.76 -4.50 5.15
N ASN A 2 21.65 -5.16 5.89
CA ASN A 2 23.03 -4.73 6.06
C ASN A 2 23.95 -5.95 5.96
N ASP A 3 24.91 -5.90 5.02
CA ASP A 3 25.93 -6.94 4.82
C ASP A 3 26.92 -7.00 6.00
N ARG A 4 27.18 -5.85 6.65
CA ARG A 4 27.98 -5.76 7.88
C ARG A 4 27.06 -5.90 9.09
N PHE A 5 26.60 -7.14 9.30
CA PHE A 5 25.68 -7.46 10.38
C PHE A 5 26.31 -7.18 11.76
N VAL A 6 25.60 -6.40 12.57
CA VAL A 6 25.96 -6.10 13.97
C VAL A 6 25.18 -7.07 14.87
N ARG A 7 25.90 -7.89 15.63
CA ARG A 7 25.32 -8.81 16.61
C ARG A 7 24.68 -8.04 17.78
N PRO A 8 23.80 -8.69 18.57
CA PRO A 8 23.17 -8.05 19.74
C PRO A 8 24.16 -7.51 20.80
N ASP A 9 25.37 -8.05 20.85
CA ASP A 9 26.45 -7.59 21.74
C ASP A 9 27.21 -6.36 21.20
N GLY A 10 26.83 -5.86 20.01
CA GLY A 10 27.47 -4.75 19.33
C GLY A 10 28.67 -5.13 18.46
N SER A 11 29.07 -6.41 18.43
CA SER A 11 30.19 -6.86 17.58
C SER A 11 29.77 -7.07 16.12
N LEU A 12 30.69 -6.85 15.19
CA LEU A 12 30.47 -7.15 13.77
C LEU A 12 30.67 -8.63 13.46
N GLN A 13 29.83 -9.17 12.57
CA GLN A 13 29.99 -10.50 12.01
C GLN A 13 30.93 -10.46 10.80
N LEU A 14 32.24 -10.52 11.07
CA LEU A 14 33.30 -10.42 10.05
C LEU A 14 33.33 -11.60 9.07
N ASP A 15 32.74 -12.74 9.43
CA ASP A 15 32.69 -13.98 8.65
C ASP A 15 31.45 -14.09 7.76
N ALA A 16 30.64 -13.02 7.64
CA ALA A 16 29.47 -13.02 6.76
C ALA A 16 29.89 -13.07 5.27
N PRO A 17 29.18 -13.84 4.42
CA PRO A 17 29.58 -14.07 3.02
C PRO A 17 29.66 -12.80 2.17
N ASN A 18 28.88 -11.76 2.51
CA ASN A 18 28.85 -10.49 1.80
C ASN A 18 29.55 -9.36 2.58
N PHE A 19 30.29 -9.65 3.65
CA PHE A 19 30.86 -8.63 4.54
C PHE A 19 31.72 -7.59 3.78
N ASP A 20 32.51 -8.06 2.81
CA ASP A 20 33.40 -7.24 1.97
C ASP A 20 32.66 -6.44 0.89
N ARG A 21 31.39 -6.76 0.59
CA ARG A 21 30.55 -5.96 -0.30
C ARG A 21 30.04 -4.70 0.41
N ALA A 22 29.84 -4.80 1.72
CA ALA A 22 29.45 -3.72 2.62
C ALA A 22 28.18 -2.95 2.19
N LEU A 23 27.22 -3.64 1.56
CA LEU A 23 25.96 -3.03 1.18
C LEU A 23 25.09 -2.79 2.43
N ASN A 24 24.62 -1.57 2.62
CA ASN A 24 23.67 -1.22 3.66
C ASN A 24 22.56 -0.35 3.08
N PHE A 25 21.38 -0.93 2.97
CA PHE A 25 20.25 -0.27 2.34
C PHE A 25 18.96 -0.52 3.09
N ARG A 26 18.01 0.37 2.88
CA ARG A 26 16.63 0.28 3.29
C ARG A 26 15.78 0.47 2.04
N SER A 27 14.88 -0.48 1.82
CA SER A 27 13.87 -0.39 0.77
C SER A 27 12.55 -0.07 1.43
N ASP A 28 11.98 1.08 1.11
CA ASP A 28 10.62 1.45 1.51
C ASP A 28 9.68 1.08 0.37
N THR A 29 8.80 0.09 0.61
CA THR A 29 7.93 -0.48 -0.43
C THR A 29 6.47 -0.11 -0.20
N TYR A 30 5.76 0.28 -1.26
CA TYR A 30 4.32 0.44 -1.31
C TYR A 30 3.76 -0.45 -2.41
N ASP A 31 2.79 -1.30 -2.12
CA ASP A 31 2.25 -2.22 -3.12
C ASP A 31 0.73 -2.13 -3.26
N LEU A 32 0.26 -2.44 -4.47
CA LEU A 32 -1.14 -2.56 -4.83
C LEU A 32 -1.33 -3.88 -5.58
N GLY A 33 -2.14 -4.77 -5.01
CA GLY A 33 -2.35 -6.10 -5.57
C GLY A 33 -3.76 -6.65 -5.39
N PHE A 34 -4.04 -7.72 -6.11
CA PHE A 34 -5.26 -8.51 -6.00
C PHE A 34 -4.90 -9.88 -5.41
N ASN A 35 -5.72 -10.36 -4.46
CA ASN A 35 -5.53 -11.64 -3.81
C ASN A 35 -6.81 -12.50 -3.86
N VAL A 36 -6.66 -13.76 -4.24
CA VAL A 36 -7.67 -14.82 -4.09
C VAL A 36 -7.39 -15.55 -2.79
N VAL A 37 -8.41 -15.66 -1.93
CA VAL A 37 -8.29 -16.28 -0.60
C VAL A 37 -9.08 -17.59 -0.55
N PHE A 38 -8.38 -18.70 -0.35
CA PHE A 38 -8.95 -20.04 -0.18
C PHE A 38 -9.10 -20.35 1.30
N ARG A 39 -10.33 -20.33 1.79
CA ARG A 39 -10.65 -20.58 3.20
C ARG A 39 -11.03 -22.04 3.45
N SER A 40 -10.51 -22.60 4.55
CA SER A 40 -10.92 -23.93 5.01
C SER A 40 -12.29 -23.94 5.70
N ASP A 41 -12.74 -22.84 6.30
CA ASP A 41 -14.04 -22.72 7.00
C ASP A 41 -15.21 -22.45 6.04
N ASN A 42 -15.28 -23.22 4.94
CA ASN A 42 -16.28 -23.09 3.88
C ASN A 42 -17.44 -24.07 4.02
N GLY A 43 -17.57 -24.75 5.18
CA GLY A 43 -18.59 -25.78 5.43
C GLY A 43 -18.28 -27.14 4.79
N ARG A 44 -17.37 -27.20 3.80
CA ARG A 44 -16.95 -28.44 3.14
C ARG A 44 -15.73 -29.08 3.81
N LEU A 45 -14.70 -28.29 4.11
CA LEU A 45 -13.47 -28.78 4.76
C LEU A 45 -13.55 -28.63 6.29
N LEU A 46 -13.86 -27.42 6.76
CA LEU A 46 -14.16 -27.11 8.16
C LEU A 46 -15.52 -26.42 8.26
N SER A 47 -16.14 -26.53 9.44
CA SER A 47 -17.38 -25.81 9.75
C SER A 47 -17.22 -24.31 9.48
N GLU A 48 -18.25 -23.68 8.93
CA GLU A 48 -18.31 -22.22 8.74
C GLU A 48 -18.07 -21.45 10.05
N ARG A 49 -18.29 -22.10 11.20
CA ARG A 49 -18.11 -21.55 12.55
C ARG A 49 -16.85 -22.04 13.26
N ALA A 50 -15.91 -22.68 12.54
CA ALA A 50 -14.66 -23.14 13.14
C ALA A 50 -13.94 -21.99 13.88
N PHE A 51 -13.43 -22.30 15.07
CA PHE A 51 -12.64 -21.37 15.88
C PHE A 51 -11.29 -21.09 15.22
N ILE A 52 -10.62 -22.12 14.71
CA ILE A 52 -9.36 -22.02 13.97
C ILE A 52 -9.62 -22.48 12.54
N ALA A 53 -9.15 -21.69 11.58
CA ALA A 53 -9.29 -21.99 10.15
C ALA A 53 -8.01 -21.59 9.40
N PRO A 54 -7.21 -22.56 8.91
CA PRO A 54 -6.15 -22.25 7.97
C PRO A 54 -6.72 -21.70 6.66
N TYR A 55 -5.97 -20.84 5.99
CA TYR A 55 -6.30 -20.34 4.67
C TYR A 55 -5.03 -20.15 3.86
N PHE A 56 -5.21 -20.16 2.54
CA PHE A 56 -4.14 -19.95 1.58
C PHE A 56 -4.52 -18.79 0.66
N THR A 57 -3.55 -17.99 0.27
CA THR A 57 -3.73 -16.83 -0.62
C THR A 57 -2.85 -16.97 -1.85
N LEU A 58 -3.37 -16.54 -3.00
CA LEU A 58 -2.60 -16.32 -4.21
C LEU A 58 -2.93 -14.95 -4.74
N GLY A 59 -1.91 -14.20 -5.12
CA GLY A 59 -2.11 -12.86 -5.64
C GLY A 59 -1.03 -12.42 -6.60
N ALA A 60 -1.29 -11.24 -7.16
CA ALA A 60 -0.39 -10.53 -8.04
C ALA A 60 -0.61 -9.03 -7.88
N GLY A 61 0.43 -8.24 -8.12
CA GLY A 61 0.33 -6.79 -7.98
C GLY A 61 1.49 -6.04 -8.57
N LEU A 62 1.46 -4.74 -8.32
CA LEU A 62 2.52 -3.79 -8.60
C LEU A 62 3.07 -3.29 -7.26
N MET A 63 4.38 -3.34 -7.11
CA MET A 63 5.12 -2.78 -5.99
C MET A 63 5.90 -1.57 -6.48
N LEU A 64 5.77 -0.46 -5.77
CA LEU A 64 6.63 0.72 -5.86
C LEU A 64 7.64 0.62 -4.73
N TYR A 65 8.89 0.95 -4.98
CA TYR A 65 9.93 0.86 -3.98
C TYR A 65 10.90 2.04 -4.07
N ASP A 66 11.35 2.52 -2.91
CA ASP A 66 12.36 3.56 -2.78
C ASP A 66 13.57 2.99 -2.03
N LEU A 67 14.70 2.83 -2.73
CA LEU A 67 15.95 2.38 -2.12
C LEU A 67 16.76 3.55 -1.61
N ARG A 68 17.11 3.46 -0.34
CA ARG A 68 18.02 4.38 0.33
C ARG A 68 19.17 3.62 0.95
N THR A 69 20.34 4.23 0.96
CA THR A 69 21.56 3.63 1.47
C THR A 69 22.23 4.58 2.48
N ASP A 70 22.87 3.96 3.46
CA ASP A 70 23.61 4.61 4.55
C ASP A 70 25.10 4.49 4.22
N MET A 71 25.61 5.53 3.56
CA MET A 71 26.92 5.52 2.91
C MET A 71 27.81 6.65 3.36
N ARG A 72 27.31 7.52 4.26
CA ARG A 72 28.03 8.66 4.80
C ARG A 72 28.03 8.68 6.32
N ASP A 73 29.16 9.12 6.87
CA ASP A 73 29.29 9.39 8.30
C ASP A 73 28.53 10.66 8.72
N ASP A 74 28.53 10.96 10.03
CA ASP A 74 27.87 12.15 10.59
C ASP A 74 28.48 13.48 10.09
N ALA A 75 29.70 13.45 9.56
CA ALA A 75 30.35 14.60 8.93
C ALA A 75 30.02 14.72 7.42
N GLY A 76 29.26 13.77 6.86
CA GLY A 76 28.84 13.73 5.46
C GLY A 76 29.87 13.12 4.50
N ASN A 77 30.95 12.54 5.01
CA ASN A 77 31.98 11.87 4.21
C ASN A 77 31.61 10.42 3.93
N PRO A 78 32.01 9.85 2.78
CA PRO A 78 31.85 8.43 2.52
C PRO A 78 32.54 7.58 3.59
N TYR A 79 31.90 6.49 3.99
CA TYR A 79 32.50 5.56 4.93
C TYR A 79 33.77 4.90 4.37
N ASP A 80 34.78 4.73 5.23
CA ASP A 80 35.95 3.92 4.93
C ASP A 80 35.73 2.47 5.35
N PHE A 81 35.24 1.65 4.42
CA PHE A 81 35.02 0.24 4.66
C PHE A 81 36.33 -0.59 4.73
N SER A 82 37.51 0.02 4.52
CA SER A 82 38.79 -0.66 4.81
C SER A 82 39.00 -0.92 6.30
N ASP A 83 38.32 -0.17 7.17
CA ASP A 83 38.23 -0.49 8.59
C ASP A 83 37.23 -1.64 8.81
N PRO A 84 37.68 -2.83 9.28
CA PRO A 84 36.80 -3.96 9.56
C PRO A 84 35.90 -3.71 10.77
N ASN A 85 36.20 -2.71 11.62
CA ASN A 85 35.41 -2.38 12.81
C ASN A 85 34.40 -1.25 12.56
N LEU A 86 34.32 -0.73 11.34
CA LEU A 86 33.39 0.34 11.01
C LEU A 86 31.93 -0.13 11.18
N VAL A 87 31.22 0.56 12.08
CA VAL A 87 29.77 0.43 12.27
C VAL A 87 29.09 1.69 11.74
N GLN A 88 28.14 1.52 10.82
CA GLN A 88 27.41 2.63 10.22
C GLN A 88 26.36 3.19 11.19
N ASN A 89 26.05 4.48 11.06
CA ASN A 89 25.13 5.22 11.94
C ASN A 89 23.64 4.90 11.72
N ARG A 90 23.28 4.12 10.68
CA ARG A 90 21.91 3.71 10.31
C ARG A 90 21.01 4.87 9.86
N VAL A 91 21.61 5.95 9.39
CA VAL A 91 20.91 7.04 8.72
C VAL A 91 20.93 6.72 7.23
N PHE A 92 19.77 6.50 6.61
CA PHE A 92 19.68 6.18 5.17
C PHE A 92 19.43 7.45 4.36
N GLU A 93 20.49 8.24 4.16
CA GLU A 93 20.45 9.57 3.56
C GLU A 93 20.48 9.56 2.03
N THR A 94 21.11 8.55 1.43
CA THR A 94 21.41 8.55 0.00
C THR A 94 20.35 7.75 -0.76
N ARG A 95 19.57 8.40 -1.62
CA ARG A 95 18.57 7.72 -2.46
C ARG A 95 19.25 7.10 -3.68
N LEU A 96 19.15 5.79 -3.86
CA LEU A 96 19.87 5.08 -4.91
C LEU A 96 19.33 5.38 -6.31
N ALA A 97 18.04 5.74 -6.42
CA ALA A 97 17.41 6.11 -7.69
C ALA A 97 17.99 7.40 -8.32
N ASP A 98 18.67 8.25 -7.52
CA ASP A 98 19.30 9.48 -7.99
C ASP A 98 20.68 9.21 -8.63
N PHE A 99 21.20 7.98 -8.51
CA PHE A 99 22.50 7.54 -8.98
C PHE A 99 22.37 6.35 -9.92
N GLN A 100 23.22 6.27 -10.95
CA GLN A 100 23.27 5.12 -11.84
C GLN A 100 24.42 4.21 -11.42
N THR A 101 24.20 3.42 -10.38
CA THR A 101 25.22 2.46 -9.89
C THR A 101 25.41 1.26 -10.81
N GLU A 102 24.45 0.99 -11.70
CA GLU A 102 24.42 -0.16 -12.60
C GLU A 102 24.09 0.26 -14.05
N GLN A 103 24.36 -0.62 -15.02
CA GLN A 103 24.03 -0.35 -16.43
C GLN A 103 22.52 -0.26 -16.70
N VAL A 104 21.71 -0.95 -15.91
CA VAL A 104 20.25 -0.94 -16.03
C VAL A 104 19.69 0.11 -15.07
N PRO A 105 18.86 1.05 -15.54
CA PRO A 105 18.25 2.04 -14.67
C PRO A 105 17.33 1.36 -13.63
N ASN A 106 17.27 1.95 -12.44
CA ASN A 106 16.33 1.55 -11.41
C ASN A 106 15.04 2.36 -11.57
N ASP A 107 13.98 1.69 -12.02
CA ASP A 107 12.70 2.34 -12.31
C ASP A 107 11.83 2.56 -11.05
N GLY A 108 12.20 1.98 -9.90
CA GLY A 108 11.46 2.13 -8.64
C GLY A 108 10.10 1.42 -8.60
N TYR A 109 9.85 0.49 -9.53
CA TYR A 109 8.67 -0.36 -9.50
C TYR A 109 8.97 -1.79 -9.97
N ALA A 110 8.17 -2.75 -9.51
CA ALA A 110 8.22 -4.15 -9.90
C ALA A 110 6.83 -4.77 -9.87
N PHE A 111 6.51 -5.59 -10.86
CA PHE A 111 5.39 -6.52 -10.73
C PHE A 111 5.76 -7.65 -9.79
N TYR A 112 4.79 -8.23 -9.09
CA TYR A 112 5.04 -9.38 -8.23
C TYR A 112 3.92 -10.43 -8.31
N LEU A 113 4.27 -11.66 -7.97
CA LEU A 113 3.33 -12.72 -7.60
C LEU A 113 3.51 -13.02 -6.11
N ASN A 114 2.43 -13.27 -5.39
CA ASN A 114 2.53 -13.70 -4.00
C ASN A 114 1.72 -14.98 -3.74
N ALA A 115 2.23 -15.79 -2.83
CA ALA A 115 1.54 -16.93 -2.26
C ALA A 115 1.67 -16.86 -0.75
N GLY A 116 0.55 -16.99 -0.04
CA GLY A 116 0.54 -16.85 1.41
C GLY A 116 -0.18 -17.99 2.10
N LEU A 117 0.32 -18.33 3.29
CA LEU A 117 -0.32 -19.28 4.18
C LEU A 117 -0.65 -18.55 5.48
N GLY A 118 -1.90 -18.68 5.92
CA GLY A 118 -2.34 -18.05 7.15
C GLY A 118 -3.23 -18.95 7.98
N VAL A 119 -3.37 -18.57 9.25
CA VAL A 119 -4.29 -19.17 10.20
C VAL A 119 -5.13 -18.06 10.79
N ARG A 120 -6.44 -18.26 10.76
CA ARG A 120 -7.42 -17.35 11.35
C ARG A 120 -8.02 -17.95 12.61
N PHE A 121 -8.15 -17.13 13.64
CA PHE A 121 -8.81 -17.42 14.91
C PHE A 121 -10.08 -16.57 15.02
N ARG A 122 -11.25 -17.18 14.99
CA ARG A 122 -12.53 -16.51 15.18
C ARG A 122 -12.79 -16.33 16.67
N LEU A 123 -12.63 -15.11 17.17
CA LEU A 123 -12.87 -14.80 18.58
C LEU A 123 -14.37 -14.70 18.87
N ASN A 124 -15.13 -14.07 17.96
CA ASN A 124 -16.58 -14.01 18.00
C ASN A 124 -17.15 -13.74 16.59
N ALA A 125 -18.42 -13.38 16.50
CA ALA A 125 -19.09 -13.05 15.24
C ALA A 125 -18.46 -11.87 14.48
N ARG A 126 -17.78 -10.95 15.16
CA ARG A 126 -17.25 -9.71 14.55
C ARG A 126 -15.74 -9.61 14.54
N PHE A 127 -15.06 -10.24 15.50
CA PHE A 127 -13.62 -10.17 15.68
C PHE A 127 -12.94 -11.46 15.25
N GLU A 128 -11.92 -11.32 14.41
CA GLU A 128 -11.08 -12.40 13.93
C GLU A 128 -9.61 -11.98 14.09
N LEU A 129 -8.80 -12.79 14.76
CA LEU A 129 -7.34 -12.64 14.72
C LEU A 129 -6.82 -13.47 13.55
N PHE A 130 -5.76 -13.03 12.88
CA PHE A 130 -5.07 -13.84 11.88
C PHE A 130 -3.57 -13.68 12.01
N ALA A 131 -2.86 -14.76 11.65
CA ALA A 131 -1.43 -14.76 11.43
C ALA A 131 -1.19 -15.28 10.01
N GLN A 132 -0.36 -14.59 9.23
CA GLN A 132 -0.12 -14.87 7.81
C GLN A 132 1.37 -14.76 7.52
N THR A 133 1.84 -15.65 6.65
CA THR A 133 3.15 -15.56 6.00
C THR A 133 2.92 -15.49 4.51
N ASP A 134 3.44 -14.46 3.85
CA ASP A 134 3.40 -14.28 2.41
C ASP A 134 4.81 -14.41 1.83
N ILE A 135 4.93 -15.20 0.78
CA ILE A 135 6.12 -15.28 -0.07
C ILE A 135 5.78 -14.49 -1.34
N MET A 136 6.50 -13.41 -1.58
CA MET A 136 6.35 -12.57 -2.75
C MET A 136 7.57 -12.75 -3.66
N ARG A 137 7.33 -12.97 -4.94
CA ARG A 137 8.33 -13.03 -6.00
C ARG A 137 8.20 -11.78 -6.85
N ALA A 138 9.18 -10.89 -6.77
CA ALA A 138 9.23 -9.72 -7.62
C ALA A 138 9.84 -10.06 -8.97
N PHE A 139 9.29 -9.50 -10.04
CA PHE A 139 9.84 -9.57 -11.40
C PHE A 139 10.91 -8.49 -11.61
N SER A 140 11.73 -8.25 -10.59
CA SER A 140 12.84 -7.30 -10.58
C SER A 140 13.95 -7.87 -9.68
N ASP A 141 15.18 -7.53 -10.02
CA ASP A 141 16.43 -7.89 -9.33
C ASP A 141 17.02 -6.65 -8.61
N GLN A 142 16.21 -5.59 -8.47
CA GLN A 142 16.64 -4.27 -8.02
C GLN A 142 16.01 -3.90 -6.66
N LEU A 143 15.31 -4.81 -5.97
CA LEU A 143 14.69 -4.50 -4.68
C LEU A 143 15.71 -4.31 -3.56
N ASP A 144 16.88 -4.93 -3.69
CA ASP A 144 18.06 -4.71 -2.84
C ASP A 144 19.07 -3.74 -3.48
N GLY A 145 18.76 -3.30 -4.68
CA GLY A 145 19.57 -2.40 -5.48
C GLY A 145 20.80 -3.07 -6.06
N VAL A 146 20.87 -4.41 -6.14
CA VAL A 146 22.00 -5.22 -6.65
C VAL A 146 21.50 -6.28 -7.65
N GLY A 147 21.35 -5.89 -8.93
CA GLY A 147 20.87 -6.83 -9.96
C GLY A 147 21.63 -6.81 -11.28
N GLY A 148 22.19 -5.64 -11.61
CA GLY A 148 22.86 -5.37 -12.86
C GLY A 148 24.36 -5.65 -12.85
N THR A 149 25.00 -5.20 -13.93
CA THR A 149 26.44 -5.23 -14.12
C THR A 149 27.06 -3.88 -13.76
N PHE A 150 28.34 -3.92 -13.38
CA PHE A 150 29.13 -2.71 -13.17
C PHE A 150 29.27 -1.90 -14.46
N ARG A 151 29.32 -0.59 -14.31
CA ARG A 151 29.48 0.34 -15.43
C ARG A 151 30.97 0.50 -15.74
N GLU A 152 31.27 0.86 -16.99
CA GLU A 152 32.63 1.21 -17.42
C GLU A 152 33.10 2.55 -16.84
N SER A 153 32.16 3.46 -16.62
CA SER A 153 32.43 4.78 -16.04
C SER A 153 31.24 5.27 -15.23
N TYR A 154 31.54 6.10 -14.23
CA TYR A 154 30.58 6.73 -13.33
C TYR A 154 30.71 8.26 -13.46
N ALA A 155 29.63 8.99 -13.20
CA ALA A 155 29.65 10.44 -13.30
C ALA A 155 30.41 11.11 -12.15
N SER A 156 30.58 10.41 -11.02
CA SER A 156 31.35 10.87 -9.86
C SER A 156 32.04 9.73 -9.12
N GLU A 157 33.08 10.06 -8.35
CA GLU A 157 33.75 9.11 -7.44
C GLU A 157 32.77 8.55 -6.39
N PHE A 158 31.84 9.38 -5.91
CA PHE A 158 30.81 8.93 -4.98
C PHE A 158 29.86 7.91 -5.61
N GLU A 159 29.46 8.11 -6.87
CA GLU A 159 28.64 7.13 -7.59
C GLU A 159 29.37 5.80 -7.81
N ALA A 160 30.67 5.86 -8.12
CA ALA A 160 31.52 4.65 -8.20
C ALA A 160 31.60 3.93 -6.85
N PHE A 161 31.74 4.69 -5.76
CA PHE A 161 31.70 4.17 -4.40
C PHE A 161 30.35 3.52 -4.07
N LEU A 162 29.22 4.14 -4.41
CA LEU A 162 27.89 3.55 -4.20
C LEU A 162 27.70 2.23 -4.97
N ALA A 163 28.32 2.10 -6.14
CA ALA A 163 28.29 0.86 -6.89
C ALA A 163 29.10 -0.26 -6.20
N SER A 164 30.22 0.05 -5.57
CA SER A 164 31.03 -0.95 -4.85
C SER A 164 31.64 -0.35 -3.56
N PRO A 165 30.86 -0.26 -2.47
CA PRO A 165 31.30 0.47 -1.28
C PRO A 165 32.36 -0.27 -0.47
N GLY A 166 32.35 -1.60 -0.50
CA GLY A 166 33.26 -2.38 0.33
C GLY A 166 34.70 -2.54 -0.21
N THR A 167 35.49 -3.35 0.49
CA THR A 167 36.95 -3.50 0.32
C THR A 167 37.38 -4.15 -1.00
N GLY A 168 36.44 -4.75 -1.74
CA GLY A 168 36.67 -5.26 -3.09
C GLY A 168 36.72 -4.20 -4.20
N GLY A 169 36.49 -2.92 -3.87
CA GLY A 169 36.02 -1.88 -4.80
C GLY A 169 37.04 -1.07 -5.62
N ALA A 170 38.19 -1.63 -6.03
CA ALA A 170 39.09 -0.93 -6.98
C ALA A 170 39.48 -1.76 -8.22
N GLY A 171 38.82 -2.89 -8.47
CA GLY A 171 39.20 -3.79 -9.56
C GLY A 171 38.06 -4.63 -10.15
N ILE A 172 36.81 -4.19 -10.01
CA ILE A 172 35.71 -4.95 -10.60
C ILE A 172 35.64 -4.65 -12.09
N GLU A 173 35.84 -5.69 -12.90
CA GLU A 173 35.83 -5.58 -14.36
C GLU A 173 34.50 -5.00 -14.83
N PRO A 174 34.51 -3.98 -15.71
CA PRO A 174 33.29 -3.50 -16.33
C PRO A 174 32.50 -4.64 -16.97
N GLY A 175 31.19 -4.68 -16.73
CA GLY A 175 30.35 -5.78 -17.20
C GLY A 175 30.31 -7.02 -16.30
N ALA A 176 31.13 -7.12 -15.25
CA ALA A 176 30.92 -8.11 -14.20
C ALA A 176 29.58 -7.87 -13.49
N ARG A 177 28.92 -8.93 -13.03
CA ARG A 177 27.63 -8.82 -12.33
C ARG A 177 27.85 -8.49 -10.87
N ARG A 178 27.06 -7.55 -10.35
CA ARG A 178 27.16 -7.09 -8.95
C ARG A 178 26.43 -8.01 -7.98
N GLY A 179 25.38 -8.67 -8.45
CA GLY A 179 24.62 -9.69 -7.74
C GLY A 179 24.89 -11.11 -8.24
N ASP A 180 24.11 -12.06 -7.73
CA ASP A 180 24.19 -13.46 -8.12
C ASP A 180 23.76 -13.65 -9.60
N PRO A 181 24.59 -14.28 -10.46
CA PRO A 181 24.22 -14.53 -11.85
C PRO A 181 23.00 -15.44 -12.04
N ASP A 182 22.69 -16.31 -11.08
CA ASP A 182 21.69 -17.36 -11.25
C ASP A 182 20.28 -16.93 -10.78
N LEU A 183 20.20 -15.84 -10.02
CA LEU A 183 18.95 -15.25 -9.55
C LEU A 183 18.69 -13.97 -10.35
N ARG A 184 17.52 -13.84 -10.97
CA ARG A 184 17.11 -12.64 -11.73
C ARG A 184 15.95 -11.90 -11.07
N GLN A 185 15.56 -12.36 -9.89
CA GLN A 185 14.28 -12.07 -9.28
C GLN A 185 14.39 -12.17 -7.77
N ASP A 186 14.01 -11.08 -7.12
CA ASP A 186 14.03 -10.95 -5.69
C ASP A 186 12.81 -11.62 -5.05
N TRP A 187 13.06 -12.27 -3.92
CA TRP A 187 12.03 -12.86 -3.09
C TRP A 187 11.90 -12.07 -1.79
N VAL A 188 10.68 -11.66 -1.47
CA VAL A 188 10.34 -10.96 -0.24
C VAL A 188 9.46 -11.87 0.60
N LEU A 189 9.85 -12.06 1.87
CA LEU A 189 9.08 -12.83 2.83
C LEU A 189 8.45 -11.87 3.85
N PHE A 190 7.13 -11.90 3.95
CA PHE A 190 6.37 -11.07 4.88
C PHE A 190 5.68 -11.95 5.92
N HIS A 191 5.78 -11.56 7.19
CA HIS A 191 5.05 -12.20 8.28
C HIS A 191 4.19 -11.15 8.98
N GLY A 192 2.89 -11.42 9.11
CA GLY A 192 1.94 -10.48 9.69
C GLY A 192 1.04 -11.16 10.71
N ILE A 193 0.71 -10.42 11.77
CA ILE A 193 -0.36 -10.75 12.71
C ILE A 193 -1.33 -9.57 12.70
N GLY A 194 -2.62 -9.83 12.59
CA GLY A 194 -3.62 -8.77 12.49
C GLY A 194 -4.94 -9.10 13.16
N LEU A 195 -5.68 -8.04 13.47
CA LEU A 195 -7.05 -8.10 13.99
C LEU A 195 -8.00 -7.57 12.92
N LYS A 196 -9.02 -8.36 12.60
CA LYS A 196 -10.08 -7.98 11.68
C LYS A 196 -11.38 -7.78 12.45
N TYR A 197 -12.04 -6.65 12.20
CA TYR A 197 -13.37 -6.35 12.69
C TYR A 197 -14.35 -6.25 11.52
N SER A 198 -15.46 -6.98 11.61
CA SER A 198 -16.51 -6.97 10.59
C SER A 198 -17.67 -6.07 11.03
N PHE A 199 -17.94 -5.01 10.27
CA PHE A 199 -19.11 -4.16 10.46
C PHE A 199 -20.35 -4.80 9.79
N GLY A 200 -21.51 -4.68 10.45
CA GLY A 200 -22.79 -5.15 9.92
C GLY A 200 -23.45 -6.26 10.75
N ALA A 201 -24.76 -6.41 10.57
CA ALA A 201 -25.52 -7.49 11.18
C ALA A 201 -25.31 -8.79 10.41
N GLN A 202 -24.82 -9.84 11.08
CA GLN A 202 -24.76 -11.17 10.48
C GLN A 202 -26.18 -11.68 10.27
N ARG A 203 -26.62 -11.80 9.01
CA ARG A 203 -27.96 -12.29 8.64
C ARG A 203 -28.25 -13.72 9.12
N ASN A 204 -27.23 -14.50 9.46
CA ASN A 204 -27.37 -15.94 9.71
C ASN A 204 -27.48 -16.36 11.19
N ASP A 205 -27.45 -15.41 12.13
CA ASP A 205 -27.54 -15.74 13.57
C ASP A 205 -28.93 -15.49 14.19
N PHE A 206 -29.90 -14.96 13.44
CA PHE A 206 -31.28 -14.93 13.90
C PHE A 206 -31.92 -16.31 13.74
N ARG A 207 -31.75 -17.17 14.75
CA ARG A 207 -32.65 -18.30 14.95
C ARG A 207 -33.90 -17.79 15.64
N ALA A 208 -34.95 -17.55 14.85
CA ALA A 208 -36.27 -17.27 15.41
C ALA A 208 -36.61 -18.38 16.45
N PRO A 209 -37.09 -18.02 17.65
CA PRO A 209 -37.51 -19.02 18.61
C PRO A 209 -38.58 -19.90 17.96
N LYS A 210 -38.44 -21.23 18.09
CA LYS A 210 -39.49 -22.15 17.68
C LYS A 210 -40.68 -21.90 18.59
N LEU A 211 -41.64 -21.11 18.13
CA LEU A 211 -42.96 -21.01 18.74
C LEU A 211 -43.66 -22.36 18.51
N SER A 212 -43.42 -23.32 19.41
CA SER A 212 -44.26 -24.51 19.51
C SER A 212 -45.55 -24.08 20.20
N THR A 213 -46.58 -23.76 19.42
CA THR A 213 -47.93 -23.71 19.98
C THR A 213 -48.29 -25.14 20.40
N PRO A 214 -48.75 -25.37 21.65
CA PRO A 214 -49.33 -26.64 22.01
C PRO A 214 -50.57 -26.84 21.15
N ARG A 215 -50.45 -27.63 20.08
CA ARG A 215 -51.62 -28.05 19.31
C ARG A 215 -52.42 -29.01 20.19
N PRO A 216 -53.73 -28.76 20.42
CA PRO A 216 -54.60 -29.82 20.88
C PRO A 216 -54.56 -30.96 19.88
N SER A 217 -54.55 -32.19 20.39
CA SER A 217 -54.36 -33.43 19.66
C SER A 217 -55.43 -33.65 18.58
N TYR A 218 -55.13 -33.24 17.35
CA TYR A 218 -55.81 -33.68 16.11
C TYR A 218 -55.28 -35.04 15.63
N LEU A 219 -55.01 -35.97 16.55
CA LEU A 219 -54.47 -37.30 16.20
C LEU A 219 -55.52 -38.22 15.55
N GLU A 220 -56.81 -37.91 15.62
CA GLU A 220 -57.84 -38.72 14.99
C GLU A 220 -58.07 -38.38 13.50
N ALA A 221 -57.67 -37.20 13.03
CA ALA A 221 -57.85 -36.79 11.61
C ALA A 221 -56.68 -37.21 10.69
N ARG A 222 -55.55 -37.67 11.25
CA ARG A 222 -54.33 -37.95 10.47
C ARG A 222 -54.37 -39.28 9.72
N GLY A 223 -55.08 -40.28 10.26
CA GLY A 223 -55.23 -41.60 9.63
C GLY A 223 -56.04 -41.58 8.33
N ASP A 224 -56.92 -40.59 8.15
CA ASP A 224 -57.72 -40.46 6.93
C ASP A 224 -57.00 -39.66 5.85
N ILE A 225 -56.16 -38.69 6.25
CA ILE A 225 -55.32 -37.91 5.34
C ILE A 225 -54.16 -38.75 4.80
N GLU A 226 -53.56 -39.62 5.62
CA GLU A 226 -52.50 -40.54 5.16
C GLU A 226 -53.05 -41.59 4.18
N ARG A 227 -54.26 -42.13 4.44
CA ARG A 227 -54.93 -43.04 3.49
C ARG A 227 -55.27 -42.36 2.16
N ALA A 228 -55.77 -41.12 2.19
CA ALA A 228 -56.03 -40.36 0.97
C ALA A 228 -54.76 -40.01 0.18
N ARG A 229 -53.64 -39.77 0.88
CA ARG A 229 -52.33 -39.49 0.25
C ARG A 229 -51.76 -40.73 -0.43
N ASP A 230 -51.81 -41.88 0.24
CA ASP A 230 -51.34 -43.15 -0.33
C ASP A 230 -52.17 -43.56 -1.56
N GLU A 231 -53.48 -43.29 -1.56
CA GLU A 231 -54.35 -43.51 -2.73
C GLU A 231 -54.03 -42.54 -3.88
N ALA A 232 -53.76 -41.27 -3.59
CA ALA A 232 -53.37 -40.28 -4.58
C ALA A 232 -52.00 -40.59 -5.22
N GLU A 233 -51.03 -41.05 -4.42
CA GLU A 233 -49.69 -41.42 -4.88
C GLU A 233 -49.73 -42.69 -5.76
N ARG A 234 -50.55 -43.69 -5.40
CA ARG A 234 -50.82 -44.86 -6.25
C ARG A 234 -51.51 -44.49 -7.56
N ALA A 235 -52.41 -43.51 -7.54
CA ALA A 235 -53.07 -43.02 -8.75
C ALA A 235 -52.11 -42.24 -9.66
N GLN A 236 -51.21 -41.44 -9.10
CA GLN A 236 -50.14 -40.77 -9.86
C GLN A 236 -49.17 -41.77 -10.47
N ALA A 237 -48.72 -42.77 -9.71
CA ALA A 237 -47.82 -43.80 -10.22
C ALA A 237 -48.44 -44.63 -11.36
N ARG A 238 -49.77 -44.84 -11.36
CA ARG A 238 -50.47 -45.46 -12.51
C ARG A 238 -50.46 -44.56 -13.74
N ARG A 239 -50.76 -43.27 -13.58
CA ARG A 239 -50.74 -42.29 -14.69
C ARG A 239 -49.34 -42.12 -15.28
N GLU A 240 -48.30 -42.14 -14.45
CA GLU A 240 -46.91 -42.06 -14.91
C GLU A 240 -46.48 -43.33 -15.66
N ARG A 241 -46.93 -44.52 -15.24
CA ARG A 241 -46.69 -45.76 -15.98
C ARG A 241 -47.42 -45.79 -17.32
N GLU A 242 -48.64 -45.31 -17.37
CA GLU A 242 -49.42 -45.18 -18.61
C GLU A 242 -48.78 -44.15 -19.57
N LYS A 243 -48.30 -43.02 -19.04
CA LYS A 243 -47.59 -42.01 -19.81
C LYS A 243 -46.23 -42.49 -20.31
N ALA A 244 -45.46 -43.20 -19.48
CA ALA A 244 -44.19 -43.80 -19.89
C ALA A 244 -44.39 -44.90 -20.95
N ALA A 245 -45.49 -45.66 -20.89
CA ALA A 245 -45.84 -46.62 -21.93
C ALA A 245 -46.19 -45.93 -23.25
N ALA A 246 -46.96 -44.84 -23.22
CA ALA A 246 -47.27 -44.03 -24.39
C ALA A 246 -46.01 -43.37 -25.00
N ASP A 247 -45.16 -42.75 -24.18
CA ASP A 247 -43.92 -42.10 -24.60
C ASP A 247 -42.91 -43.12 -25.19
N SER A 248 -42.93 -44.38 -24.73
CA SER A 248 -42.07 -45.44 -25.28
C SER A 248 -42.50 -45.87 -26.69
N LEU A 249 -43.81 -45.82 -26.98
CA LEU A 249 -44.36 -46.11 -28.30
C LEU A 249 -44.05 -44.97 -29.28
N GLU A 250 -44.14 -43.72 -28.82
CA GLU A 250 -43.85 -42.53 -29.61
C GLU A 250 -42.34 -42.39 -29.89
N ARG A 251 -41.47 -42.72 -28.92
CA ARG A 251 -40.01 -42.81 -29.15
C ARG A 251 -39.61 -43.90 -30.12
N ALA A 252 -40.31 -45.03 -30.14
CA ALA A 252 -40.04 -46.10 -31.11
C ALA A 252 -40.37 -45.64 -32.55
N GLN A 253 -41.48 -44.91 -32.73
CA GLN A 253 -41.86 -44.32 -34.02
C GLN A 253 -40.92 -43.17 -34.44
N LEU A 254 -40.46 -42.35 -33.49
CA LEU A 254 -39.52 -41.25 -33.76
C LEU A 254 -38.12 -41.76 -34.16
N LEU A 255 -37.63 -42.84 -33.53
CA LEU A 255 -36.34 -43.46 -33.88
C LEU A 255 -36.36 -44.09 -35.28
N GLU A 256 -37.50 -44.62 -35.71
CA GLU A 256 -37.69 -45.14 -37.07
C GLU A 256 -37.70 -44.01 -38.12
N GLN A 257 -38.25 -42.84 -37.79
CA GLN A 257 -38.18 -41.66 -38.65
C GLN A 257 -36.77 -41.04 -38.68
N MET A 258 -36.06 -40.97 -37.55
CA MET A 258 -34.70 -40.42 -37.48
C MET A 258 -33.65 -41.29 -38.17
N ALA A 259 -33.88 -42.60 -38.32
CA ALA A 259 -33.02 -43.49 -39.11
C ALA A 259 -33.02 -43.17 -40.61
N SER A 260 -34.03 -42.45 -41.10
CA SER A 260 -34.15 -42.04 -42.51
C SER A 260 -33.62 -40.62 -42.82
N ALA A 261 -33.26 -39.85 -41.79
CA ALA A 261 -32.86 -38.44 -41.91
C ALA A 261 -31.41 -38.17 -41.43
N ARG A 262 -30.50 -39.13 -41.63
CA ARG A 262 -29.07 -38.95 -41.31
C ARG A 262 -28.36 -38.21 -42.45
N GLY A 263 -28.44 -36.89 -42.41
CA GLY A 263 -27.68 -36.05 -43.32
C GLY A 263 -27.88 -34.57 -43.08
N GLN A 264 -27.44 -34.05 -41.92
CA GLN A 264 -26.81 -32.72 -41.78
C GLN A 264 -26.50 -32.43 -40.30
N GLN A 265 -25.23 -32.11 -40.03
CA GLN A 265 -24.75 -31.60 -38.74
C GLN A 265 -25.08 -30.11 -38.65
N GLU A 266 -25.89 -29.71 -37.68
CA GLU A 266 -26.02 -28.30 -37.31
C GLU A 266 -25.04 -27.93 -36.19
N ARG A 267 -24.28 -26.88 -36.46
CA ARG A 267 -23.34 -26.20 -35.58
C ARG A 267 -24.12 -25.33 -34.60
N VAL A 268 -24.06 -25.64 -33.32
CA VAL A 268 -24.56 -24.75 -32.26
C VAL A 268 -23.60 -23.57 -32.13
N VAL A 269 -24.04 -22.38 -32.55
CA VAL A 269 -23.34 -21.11 -32.32
C VAL A 269 -23.95 -20.44 -31.10
N ASN A 270 -23.19 -20.36 -30.01
CA ASN A 270 -23.56 -19.55 -28.84
C ASN A 270 -23.49 -18.07 -29.21
N HIS A 271 -24.65 -17.41 -29.34
CA HIS A 271 -24.75 -15.95 -29.42
C HIS A 271 -24.65 -15.38 -28.00
N PHE A 272 -23.49 -14.85 -27.64
CA PHE A 272 -23.36 -13.91 -26.52
C PHE A 272 -23.76 -12.53 -27.03
N TYR A 273 -24.91 -12.01 -26.56
CA TYR A 273 -25.25 -10.62 -26.75
C TYR A 273 -24.37 -9.77 -25.82
N ILE A 274 -23.36 -9.12 -26.40
CA ILE A 274 -22.66 -8.02 -25.76
C ILE A 274 -23.52 -6.78 -26.00
N GLU A 275 -24.33 -6.41 -25.01
CA GLU A 275 -24.97 -5.09 -24.99
C GLU A 275 -23.84 -4.06 -24.90
N THR A 276 -23.68 -3.25 -25.95
CA THR A 276 -22.74 -2.14 -25.93
C THR A 276 -23.19 -1.15 -24.86
N PRO A 277 -22.34 -0.80 -23.87
CA PRO A 277 -22.72 0.13 -22.83
C PRO A 277 -23.12 1.48 -23.43
N ASP A 278 -24.21 2.04 -22.91
CA ASP A 278 -24.66 3.38 -23.24
C ASP A 278 -23.57 4.38 -22.85
N TYR A 279 -22.96 5.06 -23.84
CA TYR A 279 -21.88 6.03 -23.61
C TYR A 279 -22.27 7.12 -22.61
N ALA A 280 -23.56 7.51 -22.57
CA ALA A 280 -24.05 8.50 -21.61
C ALA A 280 -24.03 7.97 -20.16
N GLN A 281 -24.03 6.65 -19.95
CA GLN A 281 -23.85 6.05 -18.63
C GLN A 281 -22.37 6.03 -18.22
N LEU A 282 -21.46 5.74 -19.15
CA LEU A 282 -20.01 5.77 -18.90
C LEU A 282 -19.54 7.18 -18.53
N ASP A 283 -19.97 8.21 -19.27
CA ASP A 283 -19.61 9.60 -18.98
C ASP A 283 -20.07 10.03 -17.57
N ARG A 284 -21.29 9.63 -17.18
CA ARG A 284 -21.82 9.89 -15.82
C ARG A 284 -21.02 9.15 -14.74
N MET A 285 -20.56 7.94 -15.01
CA MET A 285 -19.72 7.18 -14.08
C MET A 285 -18.33 7.81 -13.93
N ASP A 286 -17.73 8.28 -15.02
CA ASP A 286 -16.43 8.96 -15.00
C ASP A 286 -16.50 10.27 -14.22
N GLU A 287 -17.55 11.07 -14.41
CA GLU A 287 -17.79 12.29 -13.61
C GLU A 287 -17.95 11.99 -12.12
N GLN A 288 -18.71 10.94 -11.77
CA GLN A 288 -18.89 10.52 -10.37
C GLN A 288 -17.58 10.04 -9.75
N MET A 289 -16.80 9.27 -10.50
CA MET A 289 -15.50 8.78 -10.06
C MET A 289 -14.52 9.94 -9.84
N GLN A 290 -14.49 10.93 -10.74
CA GLN A 290 -13.64 12.11 -10.59
C GLN A 290 -14.02 12.95 -9.37
N ARG A 291 -15.31 13.16 -9.11
CA ARG A 291 -15.78 13.85 -7.90
C ARG A 291 -15.40 13.11 -6.62
N LEU A 292 -15.52 11.78 -6.63
CA LEU A 292 -15.13 10.94 -5.48
C LEU A 292 -13.63 11.03 -5.21
N MET A 293 -12.81 11.02 -6.26
CA MET A 293 -11.35 11.21 -6.17
C MET A 293 -11.00 12.55 -5.53
N TRP A 294 -11.62 13.65 -5.97
CA TRP A 294 -11.40 14.97 -5.35
C TRP A 294 -11.85 15.01 -3.89
N GLN A 295 -12.98 14.38 -3.56
CA GLN A 295 -13.46 14.32 -2.17
C GLN A 295 -12.49 13.55 -1.26
N GLN A 296 -11.99 12.40 -1.70
CA GLN A 296 -11.00 11.63 -0.96
C GLN A 296 -9.72 12.44 -0.71
N GLU A 297 -9.35 13.25 -1.69
CA GLU A 297 -8.14 14.06 -1.68
C GLU A 297 -8.27 15.33 -0.80
N ILE A 298 -9.49 15.89 -0.70
CA ILE A 298 -9.86 16.90 0.31
C ILE A 298 -9.77 16.28 1.71
N ASP A 299 -10.42 15.13 1.94
CA ASP A 299 -10.44 14.46 3.24
C ASP A 299 -9.02 14.13 3.73
N ARG A 300 -8.14 13.72 2.81
CA ARG A 300 -6.72 13.45 3.11
C ARG A 300 -6.01 14.71 3.63
N ARG A 301 -6.18 15.85 2.97
CA ARG A 301 -5.57 17.13 3.39
C ARG A 301 -6.16 17.66 4.69
N GLU A 302 -7.46 17.49 4.91
CA GLU A 302 -8.09 17.88 6.18
C GLU A 302 -7.53 17.09 7.37
N ARG A 303 -7.27 15.79 7.19
CA ARG A 303 -6.58 14.98 8.22
C ARG A 303 -5.15 15.45 8.46
N GLN A 304 -4.41 15.78 7.41
CA GLN A 304 -3.06 16.34 7.54
C GLN A 304 -3.09 17.68 8.30
N LYS A 305 -4.04 18.56 7.99
CA LYS A 305 -4.26 19.81 8.72
C LYS A 305 -4.55 19.57 10.21
N LEU A 306 -5.38 18.57 10.54
CA LEU A 306 -5.65 18.21 11.93
C LEU A 306 -4.39 17.70 12.66
N ALA A 307 -3.58 16.89 12.00
CA ALA A 307 -2.31 16.41 12.55
C ALA A 307 -1.33 17.58 12.81
N ASN A 308 -1.18 18.50 11.86
CA ASN A 308 -0.36 19.70 12.01
C ASN A 308 -0.81 20.56 13.21
N LYS A 309 -2.13 20.68 13.45
CA LYS A 309 -2.67 21.40 14.63
C LYS A 309 -2.33 20.72 15.95
N GLN A 310 -2.35 19.40 15.99
CA GLN A 310 -1.96 18.65 17.19
C GLN A 310 -0.47 18.85 17.47
N GLU A 311 0.38 18.78 16.45
CA GLU A 311 1.82 19.03 16.58
C GLU A 311 2.11 20.48 17.02
N ALA A 312 1.42 21.47 16.44
CA ALA A 312 1.54 22.87 16.86
C ALA A 312 1.14 23.08 18.33
N THR A 313 0.10 22.38 18.79
CA THR A 313 -0.33 22.40 20.21
C THR A 313 0.74 21.81 21.12
N GLN A 314 1.36 20.69 20.73
CA GLN A 314 2.45 20.06 21.47
C GLN A 314 3.69 20.97 21.53
N ASN A 315 4.06 21.58 20.40
CA ASN A 315 5.19 22.51 20.33
C ASN A 315 4.96 23.75 21.23
N SER A 316 3.73 24.26 21.29
CA SER A 316 3.37 25.37 22.19
C SER A 316 3.49 24.98 23.68
N ALA A 317 3.07 23.77 24.05
CA ALA A 317 3.25 23.25 25.40
C ALA A 317 4.74 23.09 25.78
N LEU A 318 5.56 22.60 24.84
CA LEU A 318 7.01 22.50 25.02
C LEU A 318 7.67 23.87 25.16
N LEU A 319 7.29 24.85 24.34
CA LEU A 319 7.77 26.23 24.45
C LEU A 319 7.51 26.84 25.82
N THR A 320 6.33 26.58 26.39
CA THR A 320 5.99 27.02 27.76
C THR A 320 6.88 26.35 28.81
N THR A 321 7.15 25.06 28.63
CA THR A 321 8.01 24.27 29.53
C THR A 321 9.45 24.78 29.48
N PHE A 322 10.03 24.93 28.29
CA PHE A 322 11.39 25.47 28.13
C PHE A 322 11.49 26.93 28.57
N GLY A 323 10.44 27.73 28.37
CA GLY A 323 10.37 29.09 28.90
C GLY A 323 10.49 29.11 30.43
N THR A 324 9.81 28.21 31.11
CA THR A 324 9.88 28.07 32.58
C THR A 324 11.26 27.59 33.03
N GLN A 325 11.83 26.58 32.37
CA GLN A 325 13.17 26.06 32.66
C GLN A 325 14.24 27.14 32.47
N ARG A 326 14.15 27.94 31.40
CA ARG A 326 15.07 29.05 31.16
C ARG A 326 15.04 30.08 32.28
N GLU A 327 13.85 30.45 32.76
CA GLU A 327 13.71 31.38 33.89
C GLU A 327 14.20 30.79 35.21
N GLN A 328 14.04 29.47 35.41
CA GLN A 328 14.61 28.77 36.57
C GLN A 328 16.15 28.78 36.52
N LEU A 329 16.75 28.40 35.39
CA LEU A 329 18.20 28.41 35.19
C LEU A 329 18.80 29.81 35.37
N ARG A 330 18.10 30.87 34.95
CA ARG A 330 18.54 32.27 35.16
C ARG A 330 18.57 32.67 36.65
N ARG A 331 17.67 32.12 37.46
CA ARG A 331 17.57 32.41 38.90
C ARG A 331 18.44 31.49 39.74
N ASP A 332 18.92 30.39 39.19
CA ASP A 332 19.76 29.45 39.91
C ASP A 332 21.13 30.07 40.23
N THR A 333 21.44 30.08 41.52
CA THR A 333 22.71 30.58 42.08
C THR A 333 23.61 29.46 42.56
N LEU A 334 23.14 28.21 42.56
CA LEU A 334 23.87 27.04 43.01
C LEU A 334 24.72 26.41 41.90
N LEU A 335 24.28 26.53 40.64
CA LEU A 335 25.03 26.05 39.48
C LEU A 335 26.31 26.87 39.23
N VAL A 336 27.38 26.19 38.83
CA VAL A 336 28.60 26.85 38.34
C VAL A 336 28.25 27.67 37.10
N ALA A 337 28.76 28.91 37.02
CA ALA A 337 28.40 29.86 35.96
C ALA A 337 28.55 29.27 34.55
N GLN A 338 29.63 28.52 34.29
CA GLN A 338 29.87 27.88 33.00
C GLN A 338 28.80 26.83 32.64
N GLU A 339 28.40 25.98 33.59
CA GLU A 339 27.38 24.95 33.37
C GLU A 339 26.01 25.58 33.16
N ARG A 340 25.67 26.59 33.96
CA ARG A 340 24.43 27.38 33.82
C ARG A 340 24.36 28.02 32.44
N ASP A 341 25.41 28.68 32.00
CA ASP A 341 25.44 29.38 30.71
C ASP A 341 25.34 28.38 29.53
N SER A 342 25.98 27.20 29.65
CA SER A 342 25.85 26.14 28.64
C SER A 342 24.43 25.58 28.54
N SER A 343 23.76 25.38 29.69
CA SER A 343 22.39 24.89 29.77
C SER A 343 21.37 25.93 29.30
N LEU A 344 21.62 27.21 29.61
CA LEU A 344 20.84 28.33 29.09
C LEU A 344 20.93 28.41 27.57
N LYS A 345 22.14 28.33 27.02
CA LYS A 345 22.34 28.32 25.57
C LYS A 345 21.62 27.15 24.91
N ALA A 346 21.79 25.93 25.42
CA ALA A 346 21.09 24.75 24.89
C ALA A 346 19.56 24.91 24.96
N THR A 347 19.04 25.50 26.03
CA THR A 347 17.60 25.77 26.18
C THR A 347 17.13 26.82 25.18
N GLU A 348 17.92 27.87 24.93
CA GLU A 348 17.60 28.92 23.94
C GLU A 348 17.60 28.38 22.51
N ASP A 349 18.56 27.51 22.18
CA ASP A 349 18.62 26.83 20.88
C ASP A 349 17.36 25.96 20.66
N ARG A 350 16.94 25.18 21.67
CA ARG A 350 15.70 24.39 21.60
C ARG A 350 14.44 25.24 21.44
N VAL A 351 14.37 26.39 22.12
CA VAL A 351 13.26 27.34 21.96
C VAL A 351 13.21 27.89 20.54
N LEU A 352 14.36 28.20 19.94
CA LEU A 352 14.44 28.69 18.56
C LEU A 352 13.99 27.61 17.56
N GLU A 353 14.44 26.37 17.72
CA GLU A 353 14.01 25.22 16.92
C GLU A 353 12.49 25.05 16.95
N LEU A 354 11.89 25.05 18.15
CA LEU A 354 10.43 24.90 18.32
C LEU A 354 9.64 26.05 17.69
N ARG A 355 10.14 27.29 17.80
CA ARG A 355 9.52 28.45 17.13
C ARG A 355 9.56 28.32 15.61
N TYR A 356 10.67 27.85 15.06
CA TYR A 356 10.80 27.62 13.62
C TYR A 356 9.86 26.49 13.16
N ALA A 357 9.77 25.39 13.92
CA ALA A 357 8.84 24.31 13.66
C ALA A 357 7.38 24.79 13.66
N GLN A 358 7.00 25.61 14.64
CA GLN A 358 5.65 26.19 14.71
C GLN A 358 5.35 27.10 13.51
N TYR A 359 6.28 27.99 13.15
CA TYR A 359 6.12 28.85 11.97
C TYR A 359 5.97 28.03 10.67
N ARG A 360 6.75 26.95 10.51
CA ARG A 360 6.63 26.04 9.37
C ARG A 360 5.25 25.38 9.30
N LEU A 361 4.73 24.90 10.43
CA LEU A 361 3.40 24.29 10.49
C LEU A 361 2.30 25.30 10.13
N GLU A 362 2.43 26.56 10.54
CA GLU A 362 1.49 27.64 10.17
C GLU A 362 1.50 27.91 8.65
N GLN A 363 2.68 27.94 8.02
CA GLN A 363 2.79 28.09 6.55
C GLN A 363 2.20 26.90 5.80
N GLU A 364 2.42 25.68 6.30
CA GLU A 364 1.82 24.45 5.75
C GLU A 364 0.30 24.46 5.88
N GLU A 365 -0.26 24.94 6.99
CA GLU A 365 -1.72 25.07 7.16
C GLU A 365 -2.32 26.02 6.10
N LEU A 366 -1.70 27.18 5.86
CA LEU A 366 -2.15 28.13 4.84
C LEU A 366 -2.10 27.54 3.42
N ARG A 367 -1.04 26.78 3.11
CA ARG A 367 -0.91 26.08 1.82
C ARG A 367 -2.02 25.04 1.66
N LEU A 368 -2.23 24.19 2.67
CA LEU A 368 -3.24 23.15 2.64
C LEU A 368 -4.65 23.74 2.46
N ASP A 369 -4.94 24.89 3.08
CA ASP A 369 -6.22 25.59 2.90
C ASP A 369 -6.43 26.05 1.46
N ALA A 370 -5.42 26.66 0.82
CA ALA A 370 -5.50 27.06 -0.58
C ALA A 370 -5.71 25.85 -1.52
N GLU A 371 -5.06 24.72 -1.23
CA GLU A 371 -5.21 23.48 -2.00
C GLU A 371 -6.60 22.86 -1.81
N ILE A 372 -7.12 22.82 -0.58
CA ILE A 372 -8.47 22.35 -0.29
C ILE A 372 -9.52 23.21 -0.99
N ASP A 373 -9.38 24.53 -0.94
CA ASP A 373 -10.32 25.45 -1.60
C ASP A 373 -10.30 25.29 -3.12
N SER A 374 -9.12 25.08 -3.72
CA SER A 374 -8.99 24.76 -5.15
C SER A 374 -9.68 23.44 -5.51
N LEU A 375 -9.52 22.39 -4.71
CA LEU A 375 -10.19 21.10 -4.93
C LEU A 375 -11.70 21.20 -4.74
N ARG A 376 -12.18 21.98 -3.78
CA ARG A 376 -13.61 22.25 -3.58
C ARG A 376 -14.20 23.01 -4.76
N ALA A 377 -13.47 24.00 -5.30
CA ALA A 377 -13.87 24.71 -6.52
C ALA A 377 -13.99 23.75 -7.72
N LEU A 378 -13.03 22.82 -7.88
CA LEU A 378 -13.09 21.79 -8.91
C LEU A 378 -14.28 20.83 -8.72
N ALA A 379 -14.52 20.38 -7.49
CA ALA A 379 -15.62 19.47 -7.16
C ALA A 379 -17.02 20.09 -7.32
N ALA A 380 -17.13 21.41 -7.14
CA ALA A 380 -18.38 22.17 -7.32
C ALA A 380 -18.61 22.60 -8.78
N GLY A 381 -17.55 22.74 -9.58
CA GLY A 381 -17.63 23.17 -10.97
C GLY A 381 -18.26 22.11 -11.89
N PRO A 382 -18.80 22.52 -13.06
CA PRO A 382 -19.18 21.57 -14.10
C PRO A 382 -17.93 20.81 -14.56
N VAL A 383 -17.97 19.48 -14.49
CA VAL A 383 -16.94 18.64 -15.10
C VAL A 383 -17.14 18.79 -16.59
N THR A 384 -16.34 19.62 -17.26
CA THR A 384 -16.38 19.65 -18.72
C THR A 384 -15.86 18.30 -19.20
N PRO A 385 -16.68 17.48 -19.87
CA PRO A 385 -16.20 16.24 -20.43
C PRO A 385 -15.02 16.59 -21.32
N VAL A 386 -13.89 15.90 -21.12
CA VAL A 386 -12.70 16.05 -21.95
C VAL A 386 -13.04 15.45 -23.31
N MET A 387 -13.83 16.18 -24.09
CA MET A 387 -14.20 15.83 -25.44
C MET A 387 -12.93 15.92 -26.29
N GLY A 388 -12.42 14.75 -26.66
CA GLY A 388 -11.41 14.59 -27.69
C GLY A 388 -9.98 14.71 -27.18
N ARG A 389 -9.36 13.55 -26.90
CA ARG A 389 -7.94 13.35 -27.21
C ARG A 389 -7.77 13.36 -28.73
N SER A 390 -7.93 14.52 -29.38
CA SER A 390 -7.27 14.79 -30.66
C SER A 390 -5.97 15.52 -30.34
N SER A 391 -4.87 14.76 -30.35
CA SER A 391 -3.50 15.22 -30.60
C SER A 391 -3.22 16.71 -30.33
N LEU A 392 -3.25 17.11 -29.06
CA LEU A 392 -2.57 18.34 -28.63
C LEU A 392 -1.20 17.93 -28.11
N THR A 393 -0.18 18.35 -28.85
CA THR A 393 1.22 18.09 -28.57
C THR A 393 1.60 18.65 -27.20
N ARG A 394 2.33 17.83 -26.44
CA ARG A 394 2.79 18.03 -25.05
C ARG A 394 3.62 19.30 -24.80
N ALA A 395 3.82 20.15 -25.82
CA ALA A 395 4.66 21.33 -25.79
C ALA A 395 3.91 22.61 -25.36
N GLU A 396 2.60 22.72 -25.60
CA GLU A 396 1.88 23.98 -25.35
C GLU A 396 1.39 24.14 -23.91
N THR A 397 1.05 23.04 -23.22
CA THR A 397 0.62 23.08 -21.80
C THR A 397 1.79 23.35 -20.84
N ALA A 398 3.02 22.97 -21.18
CA ALA A 398 4.19 23.24 -20.33
C ALA A 398 4.67 24.71 -20.36
N ALA A 399 4.27 25.47 -21.39
CA ALA A 399 4.71 26.86 -21.58
C ALA A 399 3.84 27.88 -20.84
N VAL A 400 2.57 27.56 -20.59
CA VAL A 400 1.61 28.47 -19.93
C VAL A 400 1.82 28.47 -18.41
N ASP A 401 2.06 27.32 -17.80
CA ASP A 401 2.24 27.23 -16.33
C ASP A 401 3.57 27.82 -15.84
N ARG A 402 4.67 27.71 -16.62
CA ARG A 402 5.97 28.26 -16.21
C ARG A 402 6.02 29.79 -16.20
N ARG A 403 5.20 30.45 -17.03
CA ARG A 403 5.14 31.93 -17.06
C ARG A 403 4.32 32.53 -15.92
N ALA A 404 3.32 31.80 -15.42
CA ALA A 404 2.53 32.23 -14.26
C ALA A 404 3.36 32.10 -12.97
N LEU A 405 4.04 30.97 -12.77
CA LEU A 405 4.87 30.70 -11.59
C LEU A 405 6.10 31.60 -11.48
N ALA A 406 6.74 31.96 -12.61
CA ALA A 406 7.88 32.88 -12.61
C ALA A 406 7.50 34.31 -12.18
N LYS A 407 6.28 34.77 -12.51
CA LYS A 407 5.81 36.11 -12.12
C LYS A 407 5.47 36.22 -10.63
N GLU A 408 4.99 35.15 -10.00
CA GLU A 408 4.73 35.14 -8.56
C GLU A 408 6.02 35.04 -7.73
N MET A 409 7.03 34.29 -8.20
CA MET A 409 8.32 34.21 -7.50
C MET A 409 9.12 35.53 -7.54
N GLU A 410 9.04 36.31 -8.63
CA GLU A 410 9.69 37.64 -8.70
C GLU A 410 9.07 38.66 -7.73
N ALA A 411 7.75 38.57 -7.49
CA ALA A 411 7.07 39.47 -6.54
C ALA A 411 7.43 39.19 -5.08
N ILE A 412 7.73 37.94 -4.73
CA ILE A 412 8.06 37.54 -3.35
C ILE A 412 9.52 37.86 -3.00
N CYS A 413 10.45 37.79 -3.97
CA CYS A 413 11.86 38.13 -3.73
C CYS A 413 12.11 39.64 -3.53
N CYS A 414 11.31 40.51 -4.15
CA CYS A 414 11.51 41.97 -4.05
C CYS A 414 11.05 42.59 -2.73
N VAL A 415 10.16 41.95 -1.96
CA VAL A 415 9.62 42.52 -0.72
C VAL A 415 10.56 42.32 0.48
N ARG A 416 11.52 41.38 0.42
CA ARG A 416 12.35 41.02 1.60
C ARG A 416 13.71 41.70 1.70
N VAL A 417 14.12 42.50 0.71
CA VAL A 417 15.45 43.16 0.71
C VAL A 417 15.42 44.57 1.32
N LEU A 418 14.25 45.16 1.60
CA LEU A 418 14.16 46.56 2.05
C LEU A 418 14.03 46.78 3.58
N ASP A 419 13.80 45.75 4.39
CA ASP A 419 13.59 45.92 5.85
C ASP A 419 14.81 45.57 6.75
N GLY A 420 15.96 45.27 6.16
CA GLY A 420 17.10 44.67 6.90
C GLY A 420 18.29 45.58 7.25
N ILE A 421 18.26 46.89 6.98
CA ILE A 421 19.44 47.76 7.23
C ILE A 421 19.04 49.06 7.95
N ARG A 422 18.84 48.98 9.26
CA ARG A 422 19.01 50.13 10.18
C ARG A 422 20.11 49.80 11.19
N ARG A 423 21.29 50.37 10.96
CA ARG A 423 22.42 50.35 11.90
C ARG A 423 22.07 51.20 13.14
N PRO A 424 22.48 50.79 14.36
CA PRO A 424 22.35 51.64 15.53
C PRO A 424 23.37 52.79 15.48
N ARG A 425 22.92 54.00 15.80
CA ARG A 425 23.79 55.15 16.08
C ARG A 425 24.47 54.91 17.43
N ALA A 426 25.80 55.04 17.44
CA ALA A 426 26.59 55.13 18.66
C ALA A 426 26.24 56.40 19.44
N ALA A 427 26.15 56.26 20.76
CA ALA A 427 26.29 57.31 21.75
C ALA A 427 27.25 56.81 22.82
#